data_AF-A0A948CAM4-F1
#
_entry.id   AF-A0A948CAM4-F1
#
_cell.length_a   1.000
_cell.length_b   1.000
_cell.length_c   1.000
_cell.angle_alpha   90.00
_cell.angle_beta   90.00
_cell.angle_gamma   90.00
#
_symmetry.space_group_name_H-M   'P 1'
#
loop_
_entity.id
_entity.type
_entity.pdbx_description
1 polymer ?
#
loop_
_entity_poly.entity_id
_entity_poly.type
_entity_poly.pdbx_seq_one_letter_code
_entity_poly.pdbx_strand_id
1 'polypeptide(L)'
;ENVKKSIKLIMGSDIDYEFRTTVVPSLHNEKDIEEIAKFIKGAKKYALQNFSAQGEMLYPKFKDVKPYHIEILHRMQRIASTYVKECVVRGG
;
A
#
# COMPACT_ATOMS: atom_id res chain seq x y z
N GLU A 1 9.61 -4.79 -16.33
CA GLU A 1 9.05 -6.16 -16.52
C GLU A 1 9.29 -7.11 -15.35
N ASN A 2 10.45 -7.04 -14.67
CA ASN A 2 10.80 -7.97 -13.59
C ASN A 2 9.80 -7.97 -12.42
N VAL A 3 9.28 -6.80 -12.02
CA VAL A 3 8.29 -6.68 -10.94
C VAL A 3 7.03 -7.50 -11.22
N LYS A 4 6.49 -7.46 -12.45
CA LYS A 4 5.30 -8.24 -12.84
C LYS A 4 5.54 -9.75 -12.75
N LYS A 5 6.74 -10.20 -13.15
CA LYS A 5 7.13 -11.62 -13.07
C LYS A 5 7.24 -12.08 -11.63
N SER A 6 7.90 -11.29 -10.77
CA SER A 6 8.04 -11.60 -9.33
C SER A 6 6.69 -11.64 -8.62
N ILE A 7 5.78 -10.70 -8.93
CA ILE A 7 4.41 -10.71 -8.37
C ILE A 7 3.70 -12.00 -8.74
N LYS A 8 3.70 -12.39 -10.03
CA LYS A 8 3.06 -13.63 -10.48
C LYS A 8 3.67 -14.86 -9.81
N LEU A 9 4.99 -14.90 -9.68
CA LEU A 9 5.71 -16.00 -9.06
C LEU A 9 5.30 -16.17 -7.59
N ILE A 10 5.32 -15.08 -6.81
CA ILE A 10 4.97 -15.11 -5.39
C ILE A 10 3.48 -15.43 -5.21
N MET A 11 2.60 -14.80 -6.01
CA MET A 11 1.16 -15.04 -5.90
C MET A 11 0.75 -16.46 -6.28
N GLY A 12 1.47 -17.12 -7.18
CA GLY A 12 1.25 -18.52 -7.57
C GLY A 12 1.99 -19.54 -6.70
N SER A 13 2.73 -19.10 -5.68
CA SER A 13 3.47 -19.97 -4.79
C SER A 13 2.71 -20.27 -3.49
N ASP A 14 3.05 -21.38 -2.85
CA ASP A 14 2.43 -21.78 -1.57
C ASP A 14 3.01 -21.06 -0.35
N ILE A 15 4.03 -20.22 -0.53
CA ILE A 15 4.60 -19.45 0.59
C ILE A 15 3.68 -18.32 1.02
N ASP A 16 3.81 -17.93 2.29
CA ASP A 16 3.13 -16.76 2.81
C ASP A 16 3.81 -15.47 2.32
N TYR A 17 3.01 -14.44 2.05
CA TYR A 17 3.51 -13.17 1.52
C TYR A 17 2.54 -12.02 1.80
N GLU A 18 3.11 -10.82 1.76
CA GLU A 18 2.37 -9.57 1.87
C GLU A 18 2.93 -8.56 0.87
N PHE A 19 2.03 -7.90 0.13
CA PHE A 19 2.39 -6.66 -0.56
C PHE A 19 2.18 -5.48 0.39
N ARG A 20 3.03 -4.46 0.32
CA ARG A 20 2.94 -3.29 1.18
C ARG A 20 3.17 -2.00 0.39
N THR A 21 2.35 -1.00 0.68
CA THR A 21 2.51 0.36 0.17
C THR A 21 2.62 1.32 1.35
N THR A 22 3.66 2.16 1.36
CA THR A 22 3.74 3.32 2.27
C THR A 22 2.96 4.47 1.63
N VAL A 23 1.80 4.78 2.20
CA VAL A 23 0.86 5.77 1.69
C VAL A 23 1.32 7.18 2.10
N VAL A 24 1.99 7.85 1.17
CA VAL A 24 2.49 9.23 1.33
C VAL A 24 1.48 10.21 0.72
N PRO A 25 0.94 11.17 1.51
CA PRO A 25 0.17 12.28 0.97
C PRO A 25 0.96 13.04 -0.09
N SER A 26 0.29 13.52 -1.15
CA SER A 26 0.86 14.05 -2.42
C SER A 26 1.39 13.03 -3.43
N LEU A 27 1.69 11.79 -3.02
CA LEU A 27 2.12 10.72 -3.95
C LEU A 27 1.05 9.67 -4.22
N HIS A 28 0.15 9.46 -3.24
CA HIS A 28 -0.90 8.46 -3.34
C HIS A 28 -2.24 9.08 -2.95
N ASN A 29 -3.25 8.82 -3.77
CA ASN A 29 -4.66 9.05 -3.46
C ASN A 29 -5.45 7.72 -3.52
N GLU A 30 -6.75 7.77 -3.28
CA GLU A 30 -7.62 6.57 -3.26
C GLU A 30 -7.59 5.81 -4.59
N LYS A 31 -7.54 6.52 -5.73
CA LYS A 31 -7.48 5.93 -7.06
C LYS A 31 -6.15 5.22 -7.31
N ASP A 32 -5.04 5.77 -6.83
CA ASP A 32 -3.73 5.11 -6.95
C ASP A 32 -3.72 3.78 -6.18
N ILE A 33 -4.31 3.76 -4.97
CA ILE A 33 -4.45 2.54 -4.18
C ILE A 33 -5.36 1.53 -4.88
N GLU A 34 -6.45 1.99 -5.50
CA GLU A 34 -7.33 1.13 -6.29
C GLU A 34 -6.59 0.47 -7.46
N GLU A 35 -5.81 1.25 -8.23
CA GLU A 35 -5.06 0.74 -9.37
C GLU A 35 -3.96 -0.24 -8.94
N ILE A 36 -3.29 0.01 -7.82
CA ILE A 36 -2.34 -0.95 -7.24
C ILE A 36 -3.08 -2.23 -6.82
N ALA A 37 -4.22 -2.12 -6.15
CA ALA A 37 -5.00 -3.28 -5.71
C ALA A 37 -5.50 -4.13 -6.89
N LYS A 38 -5.96 -3.49 -7.98
CA LYS A 38 -6.28 -4.17 -9.25
C LYS A 38 -5.07 -4.87 -9.85
N PHE A 39 -3.90 -4.25 -9.78
CA PHE A 39 -2.67 -4.82 -10.31
C PHE A 39 -2.22 -6.09 -9.56
N ILE A 40 -2.49 -6.17 -8.25
CA ILE A 40 -2.23 -7.36 -7.41
C ILE A 40 -3.49 -8.16 -7.09
N LYS A 41 -4.52 -8.08 -7.94
CA LYS A 41 -5.82 -8.73 -7.70
C LYS A 41 -5.69 -10.20 -7.33
N GLY A 42 -6.32 -10.60 -6.22
CA GLY A 42 -6.28 -11.96 -5.67
C GLY A 42 -5.13 -12.21 -4.69
N ALA A 43 -4.27 -11.23 -4.42
CA ALA A 43 -3.20 -11.35 -3.43
C ALA A 43 -3.74 -11.76 -2.06
N LYS A 44 -2.94 -12.57 -1.33
CA LYS A 44 -3.25 -13.03 0.03
C LYS A 44 -3.41 -11.84 0.98
N LYS A 45 -2.45 -10.90 0.98
CA LYS A 45 -2.43 -9.77 1.90
C LYS A 45 -1.88 -8.49 1.26
N TYR A 46 -2.51 -7.36 1.54
CA TYR A 46 -2.05 -6.02 1.17
C TYR A 46 -2.07 -5.07 2.37
N ALA A 47 -0.89 -4.61 2.80
CA ALA A 47 -0.74 -3.67 3.90
C ALA A 47 -0.59 -2.22 3.40
N LEU A 48 -1.50 -1.36 3.84
CA LEU A 48 -1.42 0.10 3.68
C LEU A 48 -0.74 0.68 4.92
N GLN A 49 0.54 1.04 4.77
CA GLN A 49 1.34 1.63 5.82
C GLN A 49 1.23 3.16 5.74
N ASN A 50 0.77 3.84 6.79
CA ASN A 50 0.78 5.29 6.81
C ASN A 50 2.23 5.80 6.77
N PHE A 51 2.45 6.87 6.01
CA PHE A 51 3.71 7.59 6.03
C PHE A 51 3.98 8.16 7.43
N SER A 52 5.24 8.19 7.84
CA SER A 52 5.68 8.91 9.04
C SER A 52 6.80 9.85 8.67
N ALA A 53 6.66 11.11 9.07
CA ALA A 53 7.70 12.11 8.89
C ALA A 53 8.81 12.01 9.96
N GLN A 54 8.72 11.05 10.88
CA GLN A 54 9.68 10.85 11.95
C GLN A 54 10.78 9.90 11.47
N GLY A 55 11.90 10.45 11.02
CA GLY A 55 13.05 9.66 10.57
C GLY A 55 14.04 10.46 9.72
N GLU A 56 15.17 9.83 9.41
CA GLU A 56 16.12 10.38 8.44
C GLU A 56 15.51 10.30 7.04
N MET A 57 15.47 11.45 6.34
CA MET A 57 14.86 11.55 5.02
C MET A 57 15.90 11.91 3.97
N LEU A 58 15.90 11.15 2.89
CA LEU A 58 16.72 11.42 1.72
C LEU A 58 16.36 12.76 1.05
N TYR A 59 15.08 13.14 1.09
CA TYR A 59 14.59 14.40 0.52
C TYR A 59 13.91 15.26 1.59
N PRO A 60 14.44 16.47 1.88
CA PRO A 60 13.90 17.35 2.91
C PRO A 60 12.41 17.66 2.75
N LYS A 61 11.90 17.72 1.51
CA LYS A 61 10.50 18.03 1.21
C LYS A 61 9.47 17.09 1.85
N PHE A 62 9.87 15.87 2.24
CA PHE A 62 8.96 14.92 2.91
C PHE A 62 8.85 15.17 4.42
N LYS A 63 9.70 16.01 5.02
CA LYS A 63 9.66 16.32 6.47
C LYS A 63 8.39 17.05 6.85
N ASP A 64 7.88 17.88 5.94
CA ASP A 64 6.68 18.69 6.16
C ASP A 64 5.40 17.99 5.70
N VAL A 65 5.51 16.78 5.13
CA VAL A 65 4.35 16.01 4.69
C VAL A 65 3.65 15.44 5.92
N LYS A 66 2.49 16.00 6.24
CA LYS A 66 1.59 15.45 7.25
C LYS A 66 1.03 14.13 6.76
N PRO A 67 1.11 13.04 7.54
CA PRO A 67 0.47 11.76 7.21
C PRO A 67 -1.03 11.88 6.97
N TYR A 68 -1.62 10.88 6.32
CA TYR A 68 -3.08 10.82 6.21
C TYR A 68 -3.71 10.59 7.59
N HIS A 69 -4.89 11.19 7.82
CA HIS A 69 -5.75 10.75 8.90
C HIS A 69 -6.16 9.28 8.69
N ILE A 70 -6.24 8.52 9.78
CA ILE A 70 -6.55 7.09 9.75
C ILE A 70 -7.87 6.78 9.02
N GLU A 71 -8.85 7.69 9.09
CA GLU A 71 -10.13 7.56 8.38
C GLU A 71 -9.98 7.46 6.87
N ILE A 72 -9.03 8.21 6.29
CA ILE A 72 -8.74 8.17 4.85
C ILE A 72 -8.07 6.85 4.49
N LEU A 73 -7.16 6.35 5.32
CA LEU A 73 -6.55 5.04 5.11
C LEU A 73 -7.58 3.91 5.19
N HIS A 74 -8.58 4.01 6.06
CA HIS A 74 -9.68 3.05 6.10
C HIS A 74 -10.58 3.12 4.86
N ARG A 75 -10.76 4.30 4.23
CA ARG A 75 -11.42 4.38 2.91
C ARG A 75 -10.61 3.64 1.85
N MET A 76 -9.30 3.90 1.78
CA MET A 76 -8.38 3.20 0.87
C MET A 76 -8.36 1.69 1.11
N GLN A 77 -8.36 1.25 2.38
CA GLN A 77 -8.44 -0.16 2.75
C GLN A 77 -9.73 -0.80 2.24
N ARG A 78 -10.89 -0.15 2.41
CA ARG A 78 -12.18 -0.66 1.90
C ARG A 78 -12.15 -0.84 0.39
N ILE A 79 -11.59 0.13 -0.34
CA ILE A 79 -11.42 0.06 -1.80
C ILE A 79 -10.53 -1.13 -2.17
N ALA A 80 -9.34 -1.22 -1.57
CA ALA A 80 -8.40 -2.29 -1.86
C ALA A 80 -8.95 -3.70 -1.53
N SER A 81 -9.74 -3.81 -0.45
CA SER A 81 -10.37 -5.07 -0.02
C SER A 81 -11.33 -5.67 -1.04
N THR A 82 -11.77 -4.90 -2.04
CA THR A 82 -12.58 -5.43 -3.15
C THR A 82 -11.76 -6.25 -4.16
N TYR A 83 -10.43 -6.13 -4.15
CA TYR A 83 -9.53 -6.78 -5.12
C TYR A 83 -8.61 -7.84 -4.50
N VAL A 84 -8.29 -7.75 -3.20
CA VAL A 84 -7.38 -8.67 -2.50
C VAL A 84 -8.11 -9.42 -1.38
N LYS A 85 -7.54 -10.53 -0.90
CA LYS A 85 -8.19 -11.36 0.13
C LYS A 85 -8.22 -10.70 1.51
N GLU A 86 -7.14 -10.03 1.88
CA GLU A 86 -7.01 -9.29 3.14
C GLU A 86 -6.30 -7.98 2.87
N CYS A 87 -6.88 -6.86 3.34
CA CYS A 87 -6.19 -5.57 3.37
C CYS A 87 -6.19 -5.01 4.80
N VAL A 88 -5.02 -4.56 5.25
CA VAL A 88 -4.82 -4.04 6.61
C VAL A 88 -4.19 -2.65 6.57
N VAL A 89 -4.54 -1.81 7.54
CA VAL A 89 -3.89 -0.51 7.77
C VAL A 89 -2.85 -0.65 8.88
N ARG A 90 -1.67 -0.06 8.69
CA ARG A 90 -0.60 0.01 9.70
C ARG A 90 -0.08 1.43 9.83
N GLY A 91 0.27 1.81 11.05
CA GLY A 91 0.69 3.17 11.37
C GLY A 91 -0.50 4.13 11.44
N GLY A 92 -0.55 4.88 12.54
CA GLY A 92 -1.57 5.87 12.87
C GLY A 92 -0.95 6.90 13.79
#